data_AF-A0A4R3ZMC6-F1
#
_entry.id   AF-A0A4R3ZMC6-F1
#
_cell.length_a   1.000
_cell.length_b   1.000
_cell.length_c   1.000
_cell.angle_alpha   90.00
_cell.angle_beta   90.00
_cell.angle_gamma   90.00
#
_symmetry.space_group_name_H-M   'P 1'
#
loop_
_entity.id
_entity.type
_entity.pdbx_description
1 polymer ?
#
loop_
_entity_poly.entity_id
_entity_poly.type
_entity_poly.pdbx_seq_one_letter_code
_entity_poly.pdbx_strand_id
1 'polypeptide(L)'
;MRHELTAATLPPAVTTVGELAFAQNKLKSVVLPDALTTIGLWAFRSNRLTAVDLPEFLTTIASQAFRSNRLTSVEIPAGVTTLGDDAFASNPA
;
A
#
# COMPACT_ATOMS: atom_id res chain seq x y z
N MET A 1 16.34 1.10 -5.89
CA MET A 1 17.03 2.29 -5.34
C MET A 1 16.48 2.53 -3.94
N ARG A 2 17.32 2.82 -2.94
CA ARG A 2 16.87 3.01 -1.55
C ARG A 2 16.53 4.48 -1.33
N HIS A 3 15.23 4.80 -1.31
CA HIS A 3 14.77 6.11 -0.91
C HIS A 3 14.53 6.09 0.62
N GLU A 4 14.81 7.20 1.28
CA GLU A 4 14.74 7.33 2.75
C GLU A 4 13.44 8.03 3.18
N LEU A 5 12.37 7.89 2.38
CA LEU A 5 11.08 8.51 2.69
C LEU A 5 10.49 7.90 3.95
N THR A 6 9.96 8.76 4.82
CA THR A 6 9.38 8.38 6.11
C THR A 6 7.87 8.57 6.18
N ALA A 7 7.31 9.42 5.31
CA ALA A 7 5.89 9.60 5.09
C ALA A 7 5.65 9.99 3.63
N ALA A 8 4.44 9.75 3.13
CA ALA A 8 4.01 10.19 1.80
C ALA A 8 2.54 10.63 1.84
N THR A 9 2.24 11.72 1.15
CA THR A 9 0.87 12.19 0.90
C THR A 9 0.68 12.28 -0.60
N LEU A 10 -0.24 11.49 -1.14
CA LEU A 10 -0.49 11.48 -2.58
C LEU A 10 -1.50 12.57 -2.96
N PRO A 11 -1.35 13.21 -4.13
CA PRO A 11 -2.33 14.17 -4.63
C PRO A 11 -3.72 13.55 -4.83
N PRO A 12 -4.82 14.31 -4.65
CA PRO A 12 -6.19 13.80 -4.74
C PRO A 12 -6.56 13.13 -6.08
N ALA A 13 -5.92 13.54 -7.17
CA ALA A 13 -6.19 13.03 -8.52
C ALA A 13 -5.46 11.71 -8.84
N VAL A 14 -4.63 11.18 -7.92
CA VAL A 14 -3.92 9.92 -8.17
C VAL A 14 -4.90 8.75 -8.08
N THR A 15 -5.08 8.06 -9.20
CA THR A 15 -5.92 6.86 -9.28
C THR A 15 -5.14 5.55 -9.18
N THR A 16 -3.81 5.60 -9.32
CA THR A 16 -2.96 4.41 -9.31
C THR A 16 -1.63 4.68 -8.61
N VAL A 17 -1.25 3.80 -7.68
CA VAL A 17 0.13 3.69 -7.20
C VAL A 17 0.82 2.60 -8.02
N GLY A 18 1.79 2.99 -8.85
CA GLY A 18 2.48 2.08 -9.77
C GLY A 18 3.34 1.03 -9.09
N GLU A 19 3.81 0.06 -9.90
CA GLU A 19 4.76 -0.95 -9.47
C GLU A 19 6.00 -0.29 -8.83
N LEU A 20 6.41 -0.83 -7.67
CA LEU A 20 7.57 -0.39 -6.90
C LEU A 20 7.59 1.09 -6.46
N ALA A 21 6.51 1.86 -6.65
CA ALA A 21 6.50 3.31 -6.51
C ALA A 21 7.06 3.83 -5.16
N PHE A 22 6.76 3.12 -4.07
CA PHE A 22 7.26 3.41 -2.73
C PHE A 22 7.99 2.21 -2.10
N ALA A 23 8.41 1.23 -2.90
CA ALA A 23 9.11 0.05 -2.38
C ALA A 23 10.45 0.43 -1.74
N GLN A 24 10.88 -0.35 -0.74
CA GLN A 24 12.18 -0.24 -0.09
C GLN A 24 12.47 1.16 0.50
N ASN A 25 11.45 1.73 1.14
CA ASN A 25 11.53 3.00 1.87
C ASN A 25 11.50 2.78 3.40
N LYS A 26 11.32 3.86 4.16
CA LYS A 26 11.13 3.85 5.61
C LYS A 26 9.75 4.42 6.00
N LEU A 27 8.76 4.33 5.11
CA LEU A 27 7.43 4.91 5.33
C LEU A 27 6.83 4.33 6.61
N LYS A 28 6.47 5.22 7.53
CA LYS A 28 5.71 4.89 8.75
C LYS A 28 4.22 5.14 8.55
N SER A 29 3.87 6.08 7.67
CA SER A 29 2.52 6.41 7.27
C SER A 29 2.46 6.75 5.79
N VAL A 30 1.27 6.59 5.21
CA VAL A 30 0.94 7.05 3.87
C VAL A 30 -0.51 7.55 3.90
N VAL A 31 -0.77 8.69 3.26
CA VAL A 31 -2.12 9.19 3.00
C VAL A 31 -2.48 8.87 1.56
N LEU A 32 -3.37 7.91 1.38
CA LEU A 32 -3.92 7.51 0.08
C LEU A 32 -5.10 8.43 -0.28
N PRO A 33 -5.28 8.81 -1.55
CA PRO A 33 -6.39 9.66 -1.97
C PRO A 33 -7.66 8.83 -2.20
N ASP A 34 -8.82 9.44 -2.01
CA ASP A 34 -10.13 8.76 -2.17
C ASP A 34 -10.36 8.19 -3.57
N ALA A 35 -9.78 8.84 -4.60
CA ALA A 35 -9.91 8.42 -6.00
C ALA A 35 -9.01 7.22 -6.36
N LEU A 36 -8.22 6.68 -5.43
CA LEU A 36 -7.30 5.58 -5.68
C LEU A 36 -8.07 4.27 -5.92
N THR A 37 -7.88 3.67 -7.09
CA THR A 37 -8.51 2.40 -7.46
C THR A 37 -7.53 1.24 -7.47
N THR A 38 -6.23 1.51 -7.65
CA THR A 38 -5.21 0.46 -7.85
C THR A 38 -3.93 0.70 -7.04
N ILE A 39 -3.49 -0.32 -6.31
CA ILE A 39 -2.17 -0.42 -5.69
C ILE A 39 -1.38 -1.52 -6.40
N GLY A 40 -0.30 -1.12 -7.08
CA GLY A 40 0.50 -1.97 -7.95
C GLY A 40 1.43 -2.95 -7.25
N LEU A 41 2.04 -3.82 -8.07
CA LEU A 41 2.97 -4.86 -7.64
C LEU A 41 4.09 -4.26 -6.79
N TRP A 42 4.31 -4.81 -5.59
CA TRP A 42 5.31 -4.33 -4.63
C TRP A 42 5.22 -2.85 -4.23
N ALA A 43 4.12 -2.13 -4.52
CA ALA A 43 4.03 -0.68 -4.40
C ALA A 43 4.56 -0.10 -3.08
N PHE A 44 4.26 -0.74 -1.95
CA PHE A 44 4.70 -0.38 -0.61
C PHE A 44 5.56 -1.47 0.06
N ARG A 45 6.14 -2.39 -0.71
CA ARG A 45 6.94 -3.50 -0.18
C ARG A 45 8.15 -3.00 0.61
N SER A 46 8.46 -3.66 1.72
CA SER A 46 9.65 -3.40 2.54
C SER A 46 9.70 -1.97 3.07
N ASN A 47 8.64 -1.59 3.79
CA ASN A 47 8.49 -0.32 4.50
C ASN A 47 8.33 -0.56 6.01
N ARG A 48 7.84 0.44 6.74
CA ARG A 48 7.61 0.40 8.19
C ARG A 48 6.18 0.83 8.54
N LEU A 49 5.24 0.69 7.60
CA LEU A 49 3.85 1.11 7.80
C LEU A 49 3.25 0.30 8.94
N THR A 50 2.66 0.98 9.92
CA THR A 50 1.99 0.34 11.07
C THR A 50 0.47 0.27 10.89
N ALA A 51 -0.08 1.16 10.07
CA ALA A 51 -1.47 1.17 9.64
C ALA A 51 -1.53 1.67 8.19
N VAL A 52 -2.63 1.37 7.50
CA VAL A 52 -2.98 1.94 6.21
C VAL A 52 -4.49 2.00 6.10
N ASP A 53 -5.01 3.18 5.80
CA ASP A 53 -6.42 3.39 5.51
C ASP A 53 -6.61 3.19 4.00
N LEU A 54 -7.30 2.12 3.62
CA LEU A 54 -7.57 1.80 2.21
C LEU A 54 -8.84 2.54 1.76
N PRO A 55 -8.80 3.29 0.64
CA PRO A 55 -9.94 4.10 0.21
C PRO A 55 -11.10 3.23 -0.28
N GLU A 56 -12.33 3.76 -0.14
CA GLU A 56 -13.59 3.05 -0.43
C GLU A 56 -13.64 2.47 -1.85
N PHE A 57 -13.12 3.21 -2.84
CA PHE A 57 -13.16 2.83 -4.26
C PHE A 57 -11.98 1.97 -4.71
N LEU A 58 -11.15 1.47 -3.77
CA LEU A 58 -10.05 0.59 -4.09
C LEU A 58 -10.58 -0.76 -4.61
N THR A 59 -10.18 -1.15 -5.81
CA THR A 59 -10.60 -2.42 -6.42
C THR A 59 -9.46 -3.43 -6.49
N THR A 60 -8.22 -2.97 -6.56
CA THR A 60 -7.05 -3.83 -6.77
C THR A 60 -5.92 -3.56 -5.77
N ILE A 61 -5.52 -4.62 -5.07
CA ILE A 61 -4.28 -4.71 -4.29
C ILE A 61 -3.44 -5.81 -4.92
N ALA A 62 -2.44 -5.43 -5.71
CA ALA A 62 -1.61 -6.39 -6.45
C ALA A 62 -0.68 -7.19 -5.52
N SER A 63 -0.08 -8.25 -6.08
CA SER A 63 0.77 -9.17 -5.32
C SER A 63 1.88 -8.43 -4.56
N GLN A 64 2.12 -8.86 -3.32
CA GLN A 64 3.15 -8.32 -2.43
C GLN A 64 3.12 -6.78 -2.24
N ALA A 65 1.99 -6.10 -2.53
CA ALA A 65 1.87 -4.64 -2.45
C ALA A 65 2.31 -4.07 -1.10
N PHE A 66 1.94 -4.71 0.01
CA PHE A 66 2.28 -4.32 1.38
C PHE A 66 3.18 -5.33 2.09
N ARG A 67 3.88 -6.20 1.33
CA ARG A 67 4.76 -7.22 1.91
C ARG A 67 5.89 -6.60 2.73
N SER A 68 6.24 -7.23 3.85
CA SER A 68 7.35 -6.80 4.73
C SER A 68 7.15 -5.39 5.28
N ASN A 69 6.01 -5.14 5.91
CA ASN A 69 5.71 -3.92 6.65
C ASN A 69 5.57 -4.24 8.15
N ARG A 70 4.87 -3.38 8.91
CA ARG A 70 4.56 -3.55 10.33
C ARG A 70 3.06 -3.43 10.59
N LEU A 71 2.23 -3.72 9.59
CA LEU A 71 0.78 -3.62 9.67
C LEU A 71 0.27 -4.70 10.64
N THR A 72 -0.51 -4.32 11.64
CA THR A 72 -1.11 -5.27 12.60
C THR A 72 -2.54 -5.64 12.26
N SER A 73 -3.23 -4.76 11.53
CA SER A 73 -4.59 -4.94 11.05
C SER A 73 -4.79 -4.12 9.80
N VAL A 74 -5.54 -4.66 8.85
CA VAL A 74 -5.94 -3.95 7.63
C VAL A 74 -7.40 -4.26 7.38
N GLU A 75 -8.23 -3.23 7.33
CA GLU A 75 -9.60 -3.37 6.84
C GLU A 75 -9.57 -3.38 5.32
N ILE A 76 -10.08 -4.44 4.70
CA ILE A 76 -10.16 -4.56 3.25
C ILE A 76 -11.51 -3.97 2.82
N PRO A 77 -11.53 -2.90 2.00
CA PRO A 77 -12.78 -2.32 1.50
C PRO A 77 -13.58 -3.36 0.73
N ALA A 78 -14.91 -3.30 0.86
CA ALA A 78 -15.83 -4.26 0.21
C ALA A 78 -15.71 -4.26 -1.33
N GLY A 79 -15.23 -3.17 -1.93
CA GLY A 79 -14.99 -3.03 -3.37
C GLY A 79 -13.73 -3.74 -3.88
N VAL A 80 -12.86 -4.26 -3.02
CA VAL A 80 -11.64 -4.96 -3.45
C VAL A 80 -12.01 -6.30 -4.09
N THR A 81 -11.87 -6.38 -5.41
CA THR A 81 -12.14 -7.60 -6.19
C THR A 81 -10.87 -8.40 -6.46
N THR A 82 -9.69 -7.75 -6.36
CA THR A 82 -8.40 -8.37 -6.63
C THR A 82 -7.48 -8.20 -5.42
N LEU A 83 -7.15 -9.33 -4.78
CA LEU A 83 -6.14 -9.41 -3.73
C LEU A 83 -5.03 -10.36 -4.18
N GLY A 84 -3.89 -9.80 -4.56
CA GLY A 84 -2.78 -10.57 -5.10
C GLY A 84 -2.03 -11.38 -4.04
N ASP A 85 -1.33 -12.41 -4.51
CA ASP A 85 -0.54 -13.30 -3.67
C ASP A 85 0.42 -12.53 -2.76
N ASP A 86 0.49 -12.94 -1.49
CA ASP A 86 1.38 -12.36 -0.49
C ASP A 86 1.23 -10.83 -0.30
N ALA A 87 0.10 -10.22 -0.70
CA ALA A 87 -0.13 -8.78 -0.61
C ALA A 87 0.23 -8.19 0.76
N PHE A 88 -0.06 -8.93 1.83
CA PHE A 88 0.23 -8.55 3.22
C PHE A 88 1.22 -9.49 3.92
N ALA A 89 1.97 -10.33 3.19
CA ALA A 89 2.90 -11.28 3.79
C ALA A 89 4.04 -10.58 4.57
N SER A 90 4.60 -11.27 5.56
CA SER A 90 5.70 -10.77 6.39
C SER A 90 5.39 -9.46 7.13
N ASN A 91 4.12 -9.23 7.47
CA ASN A 91 3.69 -8.31 8.52
C ASN A 91 3.59 -9.07 9.85
N PRO A 92 3.71 -8.41 11.01
CA PRO A 92 3.47 -9.06 12.30
C PRO A 92 2.03 -9.60 12.39
N ALA A 93 1.89 -10.72 13.10
CA ALA A 93 0.58 -11.28 13.45
C ALA A 93 -0.08 -10.50 14.59
#